data_AF-A0A2E1UTM5-F1
#
_entry.id   AF-A0A2E1UTM5-F1
#
_cell.length_a   1.000
_cell.length_b   1.000
_cell.length_c   1.000
_cell.angle_alpha   90.00
_cell.angle_beta   90.00
_cell.angle_gamma   90.00
#
_symmetry.space_group_name_H-M   'P 1'
#
loop_
_entity.id
_entity.type
_entity.pdbx_description
1 polymer ?
#
loop_
_entity_poly.entity_id
_entity_poly.type
_entity_poly.pdbx_seq_one_letter_code
_entity_poly.pdbx_strand_id
1 'polypeptide(L)'
;MIAETLAGIALVKSAVDGIKGAINTANDISDIAGHIDNLFAGEKQVQQERAKKAGVGITDQFGVDNVARDVIDAKIAAEKLQEVATMVDMRFGHGTWKGILAERQKRIQEAREAALKARREAIRKHNEMMENIKIGIGVGTIGVIAIGLFLWAIAASATAYSLFT
;
A
#
# COMPACT_ATOMS: atom_id res chain seq x y z
N MET A 1 19.03 4.22 -4.70
CA MET A 1 18.71 5.39 -3.85
C MET A 1 18.96 6.75 -4.52
N ILE A 2 20.12 7.07 -5.13
CA ILE A 2 20.28 8.35 -5.89
C ILE A 2 19.86 8.19 -7.35
N ALA A 3 20.18 7.04 -7.96
CA ALA A 3 19.82 6.74 -9.35
C ALA A 3 18.30 6.61 -9.58
N GLU A 4 17.55 6.15 -8.57
CA GLU A 4 16.08 6.06 -8.63
C GLU A 4 15.46 7.47 -8.62
N THR A 5 15.92 8.38 -7.73
CA THR A 5 15.39 9.77 -7.67
C THR A 5 15.67 10.51 -8.97
N LEU A 6 16.86 10.29 -9.56
CA LEU A 6 17.21 10.84 -10.86
C LEU A 6 16.36 10.24 -11.99
N ALA A 7 16.00 8.96 -11.92
CA ALA A 7 15.09 8.34 -12.87
C ALA A 7 13.67 8.91 -12.76
N GLY A 8 13.18 9.16 -11.53
CA GLY A 8 11.89 9.80 -11.28
C GLY A 8 11.83 11.23 -11.82
N ILE A 9 12.87 12.03 -11.58
CA ILE A 9 12.97 13.41 -12.10
C ILE A 9 13.11 13.40 -13.63
N ALA A 10 13.89 12.48 -14.19
CA ALA A 10 14.01 12.32 -15.64
C ALA A 10 12.67 11.95 -16.29
N LEU A 11 11.88 11.10 -15.61
CA LEU A 11 10.53 10.73 -16.05
C LEU A 11 9.56 11.92 -15.97
N VAL A 12 9.59 12.71 -14.89
CA VAL A 12 8.82 13.96 -14.77
C VAL A 12 9.18 14.91 -15.93
N LYS A 13 10.48 15.09 -16.18
CA LYS A 13 10.94 15.98 -17.24
C LYS A 13 10.52 15.50 -18.63
N SER A 14 10.74 14.23 -18.96
CA SER A 14 10.37 13.68 -20.25
C SER A 14 8.86 13.69 -20.49
N ALA A 15 8.07 13.49 -19.43
CA ALA A 15 6.63 13.62 -19.47
C ALA A 15 6.19 15.07 -19.78
N VAL A 16 6.78 16.07 -19.11
CA VAL A 16 6.51 17.49 -19.40
C VAL A 16 6.87 17.84 -20.84
N ASP A 17 8.02 17.38 -21.33
CA ASP A 17 8.47 17.64 -22.68
C ASP A 17 7.55 16.98 -23.72
N GLY A 18 7.10 15.75 -23.46
CA GLY A 18 6.09 15.06 -24.27
C GLY A 18 4.75 15.80 -24.29
N ILE A 19 4.28 16.28 -23.12
CA ILE A 19 3.07 17.10 -23.03
C ILE A 19 3.24 18.38 -23.84
N LYS A 20 4.35 19.11 -23.69
CA LYS A 20 4.60 20.33 -24.46
C LYS A 20 4.63 20.08 -25.96
N GLY A 21 5.23 18.97 -26.39
CA GLY A 21 5.29 18.58 -27.80
C GLY A 21 3.93 18.22 -28.39
N ALA A 22 3.04 17.60 -27.60
CA ALA A 22 1.76 17.10 -28.05
C ALA A 22 0.58 18.04 -27.76
N ILE A 23 0.63 18.92 -26.76
CA ILE A 23 -0.54 19.68 -26.29
C ILE A 23 -1.10 20.64 -27.34
N ASN A 24 -0.24 21.16 -28.21
CA ASN A 24 -0.66 22.08 -29.27
C ASN A 24 -1.39 21.36 -30.41
N THR A 25 -1.10 20.07 -30.63
CA THR A 25 -1.68 19.24 -31.70
C THR A 25 -2.74 18.28 -31.19
N ALA A 26 -2.82 18.07 -29.87
CA ALA A 26 -3.85 17.28 -29.22
C ALA A 26 -5.23 17.91 -29.44
N ASN A 27 -6.17 17.07 -29.86
CA ASN A 27 -7.57 17.44 -29.97
C ASN A 27 -8.29 17.13 -28.67
N ASP A 28 -7.89 16.05 -28.00
CA ASP A 28 -8.47 15.58 -26.76
C ASP A 28 -7.41 15.37 -25.70
N ILE A 29 -7.82 15.45 -24.44
CA ILE A 29 -6.92 15.25 -23.30
C ILE A 29 -6.37 13.82 -23.23
N SER A 30 -7.06 12.86 -23.86
CA SER A 30 -6.59 11.48 -24.03
C SER A 30 -5.27 11.40 -24.81
N ASP A 31 -5.02 12.33 -25.73
CA ASP A 31 -3.82 12.33 -26.57
C ASP A 31 -2.55 12.58 -25.73
N ILE A 32 -2.70 13.31 -24.62
CA ILE A 32 -1.61 13.58 -23.67
C ILE A 32 -1.73 12.77 -22.37
N ALA A 33 -2.76 11.94 -22.22
CA ALA A 33 -3.04 11.22 -20.98
C ALA A 33 -1.89 10.28 -20.57
N GLY A 34 -1.28 9.57 -21.51
CA GLY A 34 -0.12 8.71 -21.22
C GLY A 34 1.09 9.48 -20.68
N HIS A 35 1.32 10.70 -21.16
CA HIS A 35 2.37 11.55 -20.61
C HIS A 35 2.00 12.11 -19.24
N ILE A 36 0.73 12.46 -19.01
CA ILE A 36 0.23 12.87 -17.69
C ILE A 36 0.38 11.72 -16.67
N ASP A 37 0.12 10.48 -17.07
CA ASP A 37 0.32 9.31 -16.20
C ASP A 37 1.80 9.11 -15.86
N ASN A 38 2.70 9.26 -16.83
CA ASN A 38 4.14 9.21 -16.60
C ASN A 38 4.61 10.33 -15.66
N LEU A 39 4.04 11.53 -15.79
CA LEU A 39 4.32 12.67 -14.90
C LEU A 39 3.96 12.33 -13.45
N PHE A 40 2.76 11.77 -13.23
CA PHE A 40 2.34 11.33 -11.89
C PHE A 40 3.14 10.14 -11.37
N ALA A 41 3.57 9.24 -12.26
CA ALA A 41 4.41 8.09 -11.87
C ALA A 41 5.80 8.57 -11.40
N GLY A 42 6.42 9.49 -12.13
CA GLY A 42 7.71 10.08 -11.76
C GLY A 42 7.63 10.86 -10.44
N GLU A 43 6.59 11.67 -10.26
CA GLU A 43 6.39 12.41 -9.00
C GLU A 43 6.19 11.47 -7.81
N LYS A 44 5.40 10.40 -7.99
CA LYS A 44 5.23 9.36 -6.98
C LYS A 44 6.54 8.64 -6.64
N GLN A 45 7.39 8.36 -7.62
CA GLN A 45 8.71 7.75 -7.39
C GLN A 45 9.59 8.67 -6.52
N VAL A 46 9.68 9.95 -6.87
CA VAL A 46 10.41 10.97 -6.09
C VAL A 46 9.89 11.02 -4.64
N GLN A 47 8.56 11.04 -4.45
CA GLN A 47 7.97 11.04 -3.11
C GLN A 47 8.23 9.74 -2.34
N GLN A 48 8.11 8.58 -2.98
CA GLN A 48 8.32 7.28 -2.36
C GLN A 48 9.77 7.11 -1.91
N GLU A 49 10.72 7.55 -2.71
CA GLU A 49 12.13 7.50 -2.36
C GLU A 49 12.46 8.43 -1.21
N ARG A 50 11.90 9.64 -1.20
CA ARG A 50 12.00 10.54 -0.06
C ARG A 50 11.42 9.90 1.21
N ALA A 51 10.26 9.26 1.12
CA ALA A 51 9.64 8.57 2.25
C ALA A 51 10.47 7.37 2.74
N LYS A 52 11.09 6.60 1.82
CA LYS A 52 12.04 5.53 2.16
C LYS A 52 13.28 6.10 2.87
N LYS A 53 13.88 7.17 2.33
CA LYS A 53 15.04 7.84 2.94
C LYS A 53 14.72 8.42 4.32
N ALA A 54 13.50 8.91 4.54
CA ALA A 54 13.04 9.40 5.84
C ALA A 54 12.73 8.29 6.86
N GLY A 55 12.40 7.07 6.40
CA GLY A 55 12.06 5.93 7.25
C GLY A 55 13.26 5.03 7.63
N VAL A 56 14.37 5.11 6.89
CA VAL A 56 15.64 4.48 7.27
C VAL A 56 16.29 5.36 8.35
N GLY A 57 16.47 4.78 9.53
CA GLY A 57 16.56 5.49 10.80
C GLY A 57 17.68 6.53 10.96
N ILE A 58 17.46 7.31 12.03
CA ILE A 58 18.27 8.32 12.75
C ILE A 58 19.78 7.99 12.94
N THR A 59 20.31 6.90 12.38
CA THR A 59 21.69 6.45 12.57
C THR A 59 22.71 7.03 11.59
N ASP A 60 22.30 7.70 10.50
CA ASP A 60 23.23 8.40 9.59
C ASP A 60 23.27 9.90 9.90
N GLN A 61 24.06 10.28 10.91
CA GLN A 61 24.30 11.68 11.34
C GLN A 61 25.02 12.56 10.28
N PHE A 62 25.06 12.17 9.01
CA PHE A 62 25.65 12.93 7.89
C PHE A 62 24.61 13.32 6.81
N GLY A 63 23.30 13.12 7.02
CA GLY A 63 22.26 13.27 6.00
C GLY A 63 21.79 14.70 5.63
N VAL A 64 22.36 15.76 6.20
CA VAL A 64 21.87 17.16 6.00
C VAL A 64 21.97 17.59 4.53
N ASP A 65 23.02 17.17 3.82
CA ASP A 65 23.22 17.50 2.40
C ASP A 65 22.18 16.87 1.47
N ASN A 66 21.58 15.76 1.87
CA ASN A 66 20.58 15.04 1.07
C ASN A 66 19.16 15.53 1.32
N VAL A 67 18.86 16.06 2.51
CA VAL A 67 17.54 16.66 2.80
C VAL A 67 17.30 17.88 1.90
N ALA A 68 18.31 18.73 1.71
CA ALA A 68 18.20 19.89 0.82
C ALA A 68 17.89 19.44 -0.63
N ARG A 69 18.60 18.43 -1.14
CA ARG A 69 18.36 17.86 -2.48
C ARG A 69 16.97 17.24 -2.60
N ASP A 70 16.56 16.40 -1.65
CA ASP A 70 15.23 15.76 -1.66
C ASP A 70 14.09 16.78 -1.60
N VAL A 71 14.27 17.89 -0.88
CA VAL A 71 13.30 19.00 -0.85
C VAL A 71 13.30 19.75 -2.18
N ILE A 72 14.46 20.03 -2.76
CA ILE A 72 14.59 20.69 -4.07
C ILE A 72 13.93 19.83 -5.16
N ASP A 73 14.21 18.54 -5.21
CA ASP A 73 13.66 17.61 -6.21
C ASP A 73 12.14 17.53 -6.12
N ALA A 74 11.60 17.47 -4.91
CA ALA A 74 10.15 17.51 -4.69
C ALA A 74 9.53 18.85 -5.14
N LYS A 75 10.22 19.97 -4.93
CA LYS A 75 9.77 21.29 -5.39
C LYS A 75 9.80 21.39 -6.91
N ILE A 76 10.87 20.92 -7.55
CA ILE A 76 10.98 20.89 -9.01
C ILE A 76 9.85 20.04 -9.62
N ALA A 77 9.58 18.85 -9.05
CA ALA A 77 8.47 18.02 -9.52
C ALA A 77 7.10 18.71 -9.36
N ALA A 78 6.88 19.41 -8.25
CA ALA A 78 5.66 20.19 -8.01
C ALA A 78 5.50 21.36 -8.98
N GLU A 79 6.58 22.10 -9.26
CA GLU A 79 6.59 23.18 -10.25
C GLU A 79 6.25 22.66 -11.65
N LYS A 80 6.82 21.51 -12.04
CA LYS A 80 6.54 20.86 -13.32
C LYS A 80 5.09 20.40 -13.45
N LEU A 81 4.50 19.89 -12.37
CA LEU A 81 3.07 19.58 -12.30
C LEU A 81 2.20 20.83 -12.47
N GLN A 82 2.57 21.94 -11.83
CA GLN A 82 1.83 23.20 -11.96
C GLN A 82 1.96 23.81 -13.36
N GLU A 83 3.13 23.69 -13.98
CA GLU A 83 3.36 24.10 -15.36
C GLU A 83 2.43 23.33 -16.31
N VAL A 84 2.38 22.00 -16.17
CA VAL A 84 1.46 21.14 -16.93
C VAL A 84 0.00 21.48 -16.65
N ALA A 85 -0.37 21.71 -15.38
CA ALA A 85 -1.71 22.11 -15.00
C ALA A 85 -2.16 23.36 -15.76
N THR A 86 -1.30 24.37 -15.80
CA THR A 86 -1.55 25.64 -16.49
C THR A 86 -1.68 25.42 -17.99
N MET A 87 -0.78 24.63 -18.60
CA MET A 87 -0.82 24.32 -20.03
C MET A 87 -2.12 23.59 -20.41
N VAL A 88 -2.52 22.59 -19.62
CA VAL A 88 -3.76 21.83 -19.82
C VAL A 88 -4.99 22.73 -19.69
N ASP A 89 -5.06 23.55 -18.65
CA ASP A 89 -6.20 24.45 -18.44
C ASP A 89 -6.28 25.54 -19.52
N MET A 90 -5.15 26.04 -20.03
CA MET A 90 -5.13 27.00 -21.13
C MET A 90 -5.59 26.38 -22.46
N ARG A 91 -5.33 25.08 -22.69
CA ARG A 91 -5.69 24.39 -23.93
C ARG A 91 -7.12 23.85 -23.94
N PHE A 92 -7.53 23.21 -22.85
CA PHE A 92 -8.80 22.47 -22.74
C PHE A 92 -9.86 23.19 -21.90
N GLY A 93 -9.52 24.33 -21.31
CA GLY A 93 -10.42 25.14 -20.49
C GLY A 93 -10.13 25.02 -19.00
N HIS A 94 -10.37 26.10 -18.27
CA HIS A 94 -10.07 26.21 -16.85
C HIS A 94 -10.79 25.14 -16.03
N GLY A 95 -10.04 24.48 -15.13
CA GLY A 95 -10.59 23.45 -14.25
C GLY A 95 -10.56 22.04 -14.83
N THR A 96 -10.13 21.86 -16.09
CA THR A 96 -9.92 20.54 -16.68
C THR A 96 -8.88 19.75 -15.90
N TRP A 97 -7.74 20.36 -15.58
CA TRP A 97 -6.71 19.74 -14.77
C TRP A 97 -7.21 19.37 -13.37
N LYS A 98 -7.98 20.27 -12.74
CA LYS A 98 -8.59 20.02 -11.43
C LYS A 98 -9.57 18.84 -11.48
N GLY A 99 -10.33 18.72 -12.57
CA GLY A 99 -11.23 17.58 -12.81
C GLY A 99 -10.47 16.25 -12.89
N ILE A 100 -9.36 16.21 -13.64
CA ILE A 100 -8.49 15.03 -13.72
C ILE A 100 -7.97 14.64 -12.34
N LEU A 101 -7.45 15.62 -11.58
CA LEU A 101 -6.95 15.36 -10.23
C LEU A 101 -8.06 14.87 -9.31
N ALA A 102 -9.25 15.45 -9.36
CA ALA A 102 -10.38 15.06 -8.52
C ALA A 102 -10.81 13.61 -8.80
N GLU A 103 -10.97 13.24 -10.07
CA GLU A 103 -11.34 11.88 -10.48
C GLU A 103 -10.24 10.88 -10.09
N ARG A 104 -8.97 11.24 -10.29
CA ARG A 104 -7.83 10.40 -9.87
C ARG A 104 -7.79 10.20 -8.36
N GLN A 105 -8.00 11.27 -7.58
CA GLN A 105 -8.07 11.19 -6.12
C GLN A 105 -9.23 10.30 -5.70
N LYS A 106 -10.42 10.46 -6.30
CA LYS A 106 -11.57 9.60 -6.04
C LYS A 106 -11.25 8.11 -6.25
N ARG A 107 -10.66 7.76 -7.40
CA ARG A 107 -10.24 6.38 -7.69
C ARG A 107 -9.19 5.85 -6.73
N ILE A 108 -8.22 6.69 -6.33
CA ILE A 108 -7.21 6.31 -5.33
C ILE A 108 -7.86 6.06 -3.97
N GLN A 109 -8.81 6.88 -3.55
CA GLN A 109 -9.51 6.69 -2.28
C GLN A 109 -10.38 5.43 -2.31
N GLU A 110 -11.15 5.21 -3.36
CA GLU A 110 -11.95 3.99 -3.54
C GLU A 110 -11.07 2.72 -3.48
N ALA A 111 -9.92 2.73 -4.17
CA ALA A 111 -8.96 1.63 -4.13
C ALA A 111 -8.35 1.42 -2.72
N ARG A 112 -8.04 2.51 -2.01
CA ARG A 112 -7.53 2.45 -0.63
C ARG A 112 -8.57 1.92 0.34
N GLU A 113 -9.82 2.36 0.24
CA GLU A 113 -10.93 1.92 1.07
C GLU A 113 -11.24 0.44 0.82
N ALA A 114 -11.28 0.00 -0.44
CA ALA A 114 -11.44 -1.40 -0.81
C ALA A 114 -10.30 -2.26 -0.25
N ALA A 115 -9.05 -1.82 -0.38
CA ALA A 115 -7.89 -2.52 0.19
C ALA A 115 -7.95 -2.59 1.72
N LEU A 116 -8.36 -1.51 2.39
CA LEU A 116 -8.51 -1.47 3.85
C LEU A 116 -9.63 -2.41 4.31
N LYS A 117 -10.76 -2.45 3.59
CA LYS A 117 -11.88 -3.36 3.87
C LYS A 117 -11.46 -4.82 3.69
N ALA A 118 -10.80 -5.15 2.58
CA ALA A 118 -10.27 -6.50 2.35
C ALA A 118 -9.25 -6.92 3.43
N ARG A 119 -8.36 -6.02 3.86
CA ARG A 119 -7.44 -6.28 4.97
C ARG A 119 -8.18 -6.53 6.28
N ARG A 120 -9.19 -5.73 6.60
CA ARG A 120 -10.01 -5.92 7.81
C ARG A 120 -10.74 -7.27 7.79
N GLU A 121 -11.32 -7.64 6.65
CA GLU A 121 -11.99 -8.93 6.48
C GLU A 121 -11.03 -10.12 6.57
N ALA A 122 -9.83 -10.01 5.99
CA ALA A 122 -8.79 -11.03 6.11
C ALA A 122 -8.35 -11.23 7.57
N ILE A 123 -8.16 -10.13 8.32
CA ILE A 123 -7.83 -10.18 9.74
C ILE A 123 -8.96 -10.83 10.55
N ARG A 124 -10.23 -10.48 10.27
CA ARG A 124 -11.39 -11.10 10.94
C ARG A 124 -11.46 -12.60 10.69
N LYS A 125 -11.37 -13.04 9.43
CA LYS A 125 -11.35 -14.47 9.07
C LYS A 125 -10.20 -15.21 9.73
N HIS A 126 -9.02 -14.59 9.79
CA HIS A 126 -7.88 -15.17 10.48
C HIS A 126 -8.14 -15.34 11.98
N ASN A 127 -8.71 -14.33 12.63
CA ASN A 127 -9.06 -14.39 14.05
C ASN A 127 -10.12 -15.47 14.33
N GLU A 128 -11.18 -15.53 13.52
CA GLU A 128 -12.24 -16.56 13.63
C GLU A 128 -11.68 -17.97 13.43
N MET A 129 -10.78 -18.16 12.47
CA MET A 129 -10.11 -19.45 12.25
C MET A 129 -9.26 -19.84 13.47
N MET A 130 -8.48 -18.89 14.01
CA MET A 130 -7.65 -19.12 15.20
C MET A 130 -8.48 -19.42 16.45
N GLU A 131 -9.62 -18.75 16.62
CA GLU A 131 -10.55 -19.01 17.71
C GLU A 131 -11.19 -20.40 17.59
N ASN A 132 -11.66 -20.77 16.39
CA ASN A 132 -12.21 -22.10 16.12
C ASN A 132 -11.18 -23.22 16.36
N ILE A 133 -9.93 -23.01 15.96
CA ILE A 133 -8.84 -23.96 16.23
C ILE A 133 -8.59 -24.10 17.74
N LYS A 134 -8.54 -22.98 18.48
CA LYS A 134 -8.36 -22.99 19.94
C LYS A 134 -9.50 -23.73 20.64
N ILE A 135 -10.75 -23.48 20.23
CA ILE A 135 -11.94 -24.16 20.77
C ILE A 135 -11.88 -25.66 20.45
N GLY A 136 -11.55 -26.03 19.21
CA GLY A 136 -11.44 -27.43 18.79
C GLY A 136 -10.38 -28.20 19.58
N ILE A 137 -9.20 -27.60 19.80
CA ILE A 137 -8.14 -28.19 20.62
C ILE A 137 -8.59 -28.32 22.08
N GLY A 138 -9.23 -27.28 22.64
CA GLY A 138 -9.71 -27.28 24.02
C GLY A 138 -10.76 -28.36 24.28
N VAL A 139 -11.79 -28.44 23.44
CA VAL A 139 -12.84 -29.46 23.53
C VAL A 139 -12.26 -30.86 23.29
N GLY A 140 -11.37 -31.02 22.31
CA GLY A 140 -10.70 -32.29 22.03
C GLY A 140 -9.87 -32.79 23.22
N THR A 141 -9.14 -31.89 23.89
CA THR A 141 -8.30 -32.23 25.04
C THR A 141 -9.14 -32.66 26.24
N ILE A 142 -10.23 -31.94 26.53
CA ILE A 142 -11.18 -32.33 27.58
C ILE A 142 -11.81 -33.69 27.27
N GLY A 143 -12.19 -33.94 26.02
CA GLY A 143 -12.75 -35.21 25.59
C GLY A 143 -11.78 -36.39 25.78
N VAL A 144 -10.51 -36.22 25.39
CA VAL A 144 -9.48 -37.25 25.57
C VAL A 144 -9.23 -37.53 27.05
N ILE A 145 -9.16 -36.50 27.90
CA ILE A 145 -8.99 -36.67 29.35
C ILE A 145 -10.19 -37.42 29.96
N ALA A 146 -11.42 -37.04 29.58
CA ALA A 146 -12.63 -37.70 30.09
C ALA A 146 -12.68 -39.19 29.71
N ILE A 147 -12.35 -39.53 28.45
CA ILE A 147 -12.29 -40.91 27.99
C ILE A 147 -11.18 -41.67 28.71
N GLY A 148 -10.00 -41.06 28.86
CA GLY A 148 -8.87 -41.67 29.58
C GLY A 148 -9.19 -41.98 31.04
N LEU A 149 -9.83 -41.03 31.75
CA LEU A 149 -10.27 -41.23 33.14
C LEU A 149 -11.36 -42.31 33.24
N PHE A 150 -12.28 -42.36 32.29
CA PHE A 150 -13.33 -43.37 32.26
C PHE A 150 -12.78 -44.79 32.05
N LEU A 151 -11.88 -44.96 31.08
CA LEU A 151 -11.20 -46.25 30.84
C LEU A 151 -10.34 -46.66 32.03
N TRP A 152 -9.64 -45.71 32.65
CA TRP A 152 -8.86 -45.95 33.86
C TRP A 152 -9.74 -46.40 35.03
N ALA A 153 -10.88 -45.76 35.25
CA ALA A 153 -11.83 -46.14 36.30
C ALA A 153 -12.38 -47.57 36.11
N ILE A 154 -12.69 -47.95 34.86
CA ILE A 154 -13.11 -49.32 34.53
C ILE A 154 -11.97 -50.31 34.84
N ALA A 155 -10.76 -50.04 34.36
CA ALA A 155 -9.61 -50.90 34.60
C ALA A 155 -9.29 -51.06 36.10
N ALA A 156 -9.33 -49.96 36.86
CA ALA A 156 -9.11 -49.97 38.30
C ALA A 156 -10.20 -50.76 39.07
N SER A 157 -11.46 -50.68 38.64
CA SER A 157 -12.54 -51.47 39.22
C SER A 157 -12.40 -52.98 38.91
N ALA A 158 -11.95 -53.33 37.71
CA ALA A 158 -11.73 -54.72 37.31
C ALA A 158 -10.56 -55.37 38.06
N THR A 159 -9.45 -54.63 38.25
CA THR A 159 -8.31 -55.12 39.04
C THR A 159 -8.66 -55.24 40.52
N ALA A 160 -9.42 -54.30 41.08
CA ALA A 160 -9.93 -54.40 42.44
C ALA A 160 -10.84 -55.63 42.64
N TYR A 161 -11.74 -55.92 41.69
CA TYR A 161 -12.59 -57.11 41.77
C TYR A 161 -11.76 -58.42 41.76
N SER A 162 -10.72 -58.50 40.91
CA SER A 162 -9.85 -59.69 40.83
C SER A 162 -8.95 -59.92 42.05
N LEU A 163 -8.76 -58.92 42.92
CA LEU A 163 -7.99 -59.05 44.16
C LEU A 163 -8.85 -59.50 45.35
N PHE A 164 -10.19 -59.42 45.23
CA PHE A 164 -11.15 -59.78 46.27
C PHE A 164 -11.86 -61.12 46.02
N THR A 165 -11.60 -61.79 44.89
CA THR A 165 -12.07 -63.15 44.55
C THR A 165 -10.92 -64.14 44.57
#